data_AF-A0A9Q3FSV7-F1
#
_entry.id   AF-A0A9Q3FSV7-F1
#
_cell.length_a   1.000
_cell.length_b   1.000
_cell.length_c   1.000
_cell.angle_alpha   90.00
_cell.angle_beta   90.00
_cell.angle_gamma   90.00
#
_symmetry.space_group_name_H-M   'P 1'
#
loop_
_entity.id
_entity.type
_entity.pdbx_description
1 polymer ?
#
loop_
_entity_poly.entity_id
_entity_poly.type
_entity_poly.pdbx_seq_one_letter_code
_entity_poly.pdbx_strand_id
1 'polypeptide(L)'
;MGPASEEDLAKFKALNVSYHSAIGSINYLSTATRHNLSHVVSSPSQFLEKPGIQHWNGFLHVLKYLNGTQNMGLVYLQEIKEGIRAYSNTDWGNCQQTLQSVTGFLVTFEGSLVIWKTRKQPTVSISSAEVESKALCDFTSELAWFHQWCLKCSLHKSDKAITIHEDN
;
A
#
# COMPACT_ATOMS: atom_id res chain seq x y z
N MET A 1 14.82 0.21 7.73
CA MET A 1 15.40 1.36 8.46
C MET A 1 15.14 1.15 9.93
N GLY A 2 16.12 1.38 10.81
CA GLY A 2 15.95 1.27 12.26
C GLY A 2 15.65 2.60 12.92
N PRO A 3 15.43 2.61 14.25
CA PRO A 3 15.29 3.85 15.00
C PRO A 3 16.51 4.76 14.79
N ALA A 4 16.26 6.07 14.69
CA ALA A 4 17.30 7.05 14.42
C ALA A 4 18.25 7.22 15.61
N SER A 5 19.55 7.35 15.33
CA SER A 5 20.55 7.73 16.32
C SER A 5 20.37 9.19 16.78
N GLU A 6 20.94 9.56 17.93
CA GLU A 6 20.87 10.95 18.42
C GLU A 6 21.51 11.95 17.46
N GLU A 7 22.59 11.55 16.78
CA GLU A 7 23.22 12.37 15.74
C GLU A 7 22.29 12.56 14.52
N ASP A 8 21.60 11.51 14.10
CA ASP A 8 20.66 11.57 12.96
C ASP A 8 19.45 12.46 13.28
N LEU A 9 19.00 12.44 14.54
CA LEU A 9 17.94 13.31 15.03
C LEU A 9 18.38 14.78 15.05
N ALA A 10 19.60 15.06 15.52
CA ALA A 10 20.14 16.42 15.54
C ALA A 10 20.28 16.99 14.12
N LYS A 11 20.82 16.20 13.19
CA LYS A 11 20.92 16.57 11.77
C LYS A 11 19.56 16.83 11.14
N PHE A 12 18.55 16.02 11.45
CA PHE A 12 17.19 16.25 10.95
C PHE A 12 16.56 17.51 11.54
N LYS A 13 16.68 17.72 12.85
CA LYS A 13 16.16 18.93 13.53
C LYS A 13 16.73 20.22 12.93
N ALA A 14 18.01 20.20 12.52
CA ALA A 14 18.65 21.35 11.88
C ALA A 14 18.02 21.74 10.52
N LEU A 15 17.32 20.83 9.84
CA LEU A 15 16.63 21.12 8.58
C LEU A 15 15.37 21.98 8.78
N ASN A 16 14.80 22.01 9.99
CA ASN A 16 13.59 22.77 10.33
C ASN A 16 12.40 22.48 9.38
N VAL A 17 12.19 21.20 9.04
CA VAL A 17 11.09 20.74 8.16
C VAL A 17 10.08 19.89 8.94
N SER A 18 8.81 19.99 8.55
CA SER A 18 7.74 19.16 9.12
C SER A 18 7.70 17.79 8.43
N TYR A 19 8.30 16.78 9.07
CA TYR A 19 8.26 15.40 8.55
C TYR A 19 6.83 14.88 8.38
N HIS A 20 5.95 15.18 9.34
CA HIS A 20 4.57 14.71 9.32
C HIS A 20 3.78 15.24 8.12
N SER A 21 3.93 16.53 7.80
CA SER A 21 3.28 17.14 6.63
C SER A 21 3.83 16.58 5.32
N ALA A 22 5.14 16.39 5.25
CA ALA A 22 5.81 15.81 4.09
C ALA A 22 5.30 14.40 3.77
N ILE A 23 5.27 13.52 4.78
CA ILE A 23 4.76 12.15 4.64
C ILE A 23 3.26 12.13 4.32
N GLY A 24 2.47 13.00 4.95
CA GLY A 24 1.04 13.11 4.65
C GLY A 24 0.76 13.43 3.17
N SER A 25 1.58 14.30 2.59
CA SER A 25 1.46 14.69 1.17
C SER A 25 1.71 13.51 0.22
N ILE A 26 2.73 12.68 0.51
CA ILE A 26 3.01 11.49 -0.31
C ILE A 26 1.98 10.39 -0.04
N ASN A 27 1.51 10.23 1.20
CA ASN A 27 0.45 9.27 1.51
C ASN A 27 -0.83 9.55 0.73
N TYR A 28 -1.20 10.82 0.55
CA TYR A 28 -2.32 11.21 -0.29
C TYR A 28 -2.12 10.76 -1.76
N LEU A 29 -0.94 10.99 -2.33
CA LEU A 29 -0.64 10.51 -3.70
C LEU A 29 -0.74 8.98 -3.77
N SER A 30 -0.21 8.29 -2.76
CA SER A 30 -0.20 6.83 -2.68
C SER A 30 -1.61 6.25 -2.63
N THR A 31 -2.56 6.88 -1.95
CA THR A 31 -3.94 6.38 -1.81
C THR A 31 -4.88 6.87 -2.91
N ALA A 32 -4.59 8.00 -3.55
CA ALA A 32 -5.51 8.60 -4.53
C ALA A 32 -5.13 8.29 -5.99
N THR A 33 -3.84 8.29 -6.34
CA THR A 33 -3.42 8.36 -7.76
C THR A 33 -2.28 7.42 -8.14
N ARG A 34 -1.48 6.95 -7.17
CA ARG A 34 -0.19 6.30 -7.42
C ARG A 34 -0.03 5.03 -6.59
N HIS A 35 -0.72 3.97 -7.01
CA HIS A 35 -0.73 2.68 -6.31
C HIS A 35 0.66 2.08 -6.07
N ASN A 36 1.57 2.28 -7.02
CA ASN A 36 2.97 1.84 -6.96
C ASN A 36 3.78 2.41 -5.78
N LEU A 37 3.30 3.47 -5.12
CA LEU A 37 3.95 4.04 -3.94
C LEU A 37 3.57 3.34 -2.64
N SER A 38 2.47 2.59 -2.61
CA SER A 38 1.86 2.08 -1.37
C SER A 38 2.81 1.27 -0.49
N HIS A 39 3.65 0.44 -1.12
CA HIS A 39 4.68 -0.28 -0.38
C HIS A 39 5.79 0.65 0.11
N VAL A 40 6.36 1.47 -0.77
CA VAL A 40 7.55 2.29 -0.47
C VAL A 40 7.27 3.32 0.62
N VAL A 41 6.08 3.92 0.62
CA VAL A 41 5.67 4.96 1.57
C VAL A 41 5.35 4.39 2.95
N SER A 42 5.02 3.09 3.04
CA SER A 42 4.78 2.41 4.31
C SER A 42 6.01 2.38 5.22
N SER A 43 7.22 2.39 4.66
CA SER A 43 8.47 2.38 5.44
C SER A 43 8.75 3.71 6.15
N PRO A 44 8.85 4.87 5.47
CA PRO A 44 9.10 6.15 6.14
C PRO A 44 7.92 6.60 7.02
N SER A 45 6.69 6.15 6.73
CA SER A 45 5.50 6.44 7.55
C SER A 45 5.55 5.82 8.95
N GLN A 46 6.42 4.83 9.20
CA GLN A 46 6.60 4.24 10.54
C GLN A 46 7.35 5.18 11.50
N PHE A 47 8.03 6.22 11.00
CA PHE A 47 8.94 7.06 11.79
C PHE A 47 8.45 8.49 11.99
N LEU A 48 7.15 8.68 12.23
CA LEU A 48 6.53 10.01 12.39
C LEU A 48 6.89 10.70 13.72
N GLU A 49 7.08 9.95 14.80
CA GLU A 49 7.35 10.50 16.13
C GLU A 49 8.81 10.96 16.30
N LYS A 50 9.76 10.18 15.79
CA LYS A 50 11.21 10.44 15.92
C LYS A 50 11.92 10.26 14.57
N PRO A 51 11.71 11.17 13.60
CA PRO A 51 12.36 11.10 12.30
C PRO A 51 13.84 11.49 12.37
N GLY A 52 14.72 10.65 11.82
CA GLY A 52 16.14 10.97 11.63
C GLY A 52 16.46 11.32 10.18
N ILE A 53 17.68 11.81 9.95
CA ILE A 53 18.14 12.22 8.61
C ILE A 53 18.07 11.08 7.58
N GLN A 54 18.27 9.83 8.01
CA GLN A 54 18.15 8.66 7.13
C GLN A 54 16.72 8.48 6.63
N HIS A 55 15.71 8.71 7.48
CA HIS A 55 14.30 8.65 7.11
C HIS A 55 13.94 9.76 6.13
N TRP A 56 14.47 10.97 6.37
CA TRP A 56 14.33 12.09 5.44
C TRP A 56 14.97 11.80 4.07
N ASN A 57 16.15 11.19 4.04
CA ASN A 57 16.77 10.77 2.79
C ASN A 57 15.94 9.71 2.05
N GLY A 58 15.32 8.77 2.77
CA GLY A 58 14.36 7.83 2.21
C GLY A 58 13.16 8.54 1.58
N PHE A 59 12.58 9.52 2.29
CA PHE A 59 11.52 10.37 1.76
C PHE A 59 11.96 11.13 0.48
N LEU A 60 13.15 11.74 0.48
CA LEU A 60 13.70 12.43 -0.69
C LEU A 60 13.92 11.47 -1.87
N HIS A 61 14.26 10.21 -1.63
CA HIS A 61 14.37 9.19 -2.67
C HIS A 61 13.01 8.93 -3.34
N VAL A 62 11.92 8.86 -2.56
CA VAL A 62 10.56 8.74 -3.11
C VAL A 62 10.20 9.97 -3.95
N LEU A 63 10.55 11.18 -3.47
CA LEU A 63 10.32 12.41 -4.25
C LEU A 63 11.10 12.42 -5.56
N LYS A 64 12.36 11.95 -5.58
CA LYS A 64 13.14 11.82 -6.82
C LYS A 64 12.48 10.86 -7.81
N TYR A 65 11.96 9.73 -7.32
CA TYR A 65 11.21 8.80 -8.15
C TYR A 65 9.94 9.44 -8.73
N LEU A 66 9.18 10.18 -7.91
CA LEU A 66 8.01 10.93 -8.38
C LEU A 66 8.38 11.97 -9.44
N ASN A 67 9.49 12.66 -9.25
CA ASN A 67 10.01 13.64 -10.21
C ASN A 67 10.38 12.99 -11.56
N GLY A 68 10.92 11.76 -11.55
CA GLY A 68 11.21 11.02 -12.78
C GLY A 68 9.99 10.38 -13.44
N THR A 69 8.86 10.28 -12.72
CA THR A 69 7.66 9.57 -13.16
C THR A 69 6.39 10.43 -13.11
N GLN A 70 6.55 11.75 -13.26
CA GLN A 70 5.45 12.72 -13.17
C GLN A 70 4.29 12.41 -14.15
N ASN A 71 4.62 11.82 -15.30
CA ASN A 71 3.64 11.51 -16.36
C ASN A 71 2.96 10.13 -16.18
N MET A 72 3.31 9.38 -15.13
CA MET A 72 2.69 8.08 -14.85
C MET A 72 1.55 8.26 -13.85
N GLY A 73 0.33 7.90 -14.23
CA GLY A 73 -0.85 7.92 -13.38
C GLY A 73 -1.82 6.80 -13.72
N LEU A 74 -2.92 6.73 -12.97
CA LEU A 74 -4.03 5.83 -13.29
C LEU A 74 -4.77 6.33 -14.52
N VAL A 75 -4.94 5.45 -15.49
CA VAL A 75 -5.73 5.71 -16.69
C VAL A 75 -6.99 4.86 -16.61
N TYR A 76 -8.13 5.53 -16.52
CA TYR A 76 -9.44 4.91 -16.55
C TYR A 76 -9.88 4.83 -18.01
N LEU A 77 -9.69 3.67 -18.63
CA LEU A 77 -10.17 3.39 -19.97
C LEU A 77 -11.54 2.76 -19.91
N GLN A 78 -12.40 3.10 -20.86
CA GLN A 78 -13.65 2.39 -21.08
C GLN A 78 -13.34 1.08 -21.82
N GLU A 79 -12.70 0.14 -21.13
CA GLU A 79 -12.59 -1.24 -21.62
C GLU A 79 -13.80 -2.04 -21.15
N ILE A 80 -14.46 -2.71 -22.08
CA ILE A 80 -15.55 -3.65 -21.77
C ILE A 80 -14.90 -4.94 -21.28
N LYS A 81 -14.48 -4.97 -20.00
CA LYS A 81 -13.98 -6.17 -19.32
C LYS A 81 -14.92 -6.48 -18.17
N GLU A 82 -15.61 -7.60 -18.27
CA GLU A 82 -16.67 -7.98 -17.33
C GLU A 82 -16.16 -8.08 -15.88
N GLY A 83 -16.68 -7.21 -15.00
CA GLY A 83 -16.80 -7.45 -13.56
C GLY A 83 -15.62 -7.02 -12.67
N ILE A 84 -15.69 -7.49 -11.42
CA ILE A 84 -14.69 -7.25 -10.37
C ILE A 84 -13.59 -8.31 -10.49
N ARG A 85 -12.31 -7.90 -10.50
CA ARG A 85 -11.16 -8.80 -10.35
C ARG A 85 -10.31 -8.37 -9.19
N ALA A 86 -9.85 -9.35 -8.43
CA ALA A 86 -9.16 -9.17 -7.17
C ALA A 86 -7.80 -9.89 -7.24
N TYR A 87 -6.75 -9.23 -6.79
CA TYR A 87 -5.40 -9.79 -6.73
C TYR A 87 -4.82 -9.54 -5.35
N SER A 88 -4.17 -10.56 -4.79
CA SER A 88 -3.50 -10.55 -3.50
C SER A 88 -2.06 -11.01 -3.68
N ASN A 89 -1.13 -10.33 -3.01
CA ASN A 89 0.27 -10.72 -2.95
C ASN A 89 0.78 -10.58 -1.52
N THR A 90 1.64 -11.51 -1.10
CA THR A 90 2.23 -11.50 0.23
C THR A 90 3.72 -11.78 0.22
N ASP A 91 4.47 -10.95 0.94
CA ASP A 91 5.89 -11.16 1.17
C ASP A 91 6.12 -11.61 2.62
N TRP A 92 6.52 -12.85 2.83
CA TRP A 92 6.84 -13.40 4.15
C TRP A 92 8.19 -12.88 4.68
N GLY A 93 8.22 -12.44 5.94
CA GLY A 93 9.47 -12.10 6.63
C GLY A 93 10.23 -10.87 6.11
N ASN A 94 9.60 -10.05 5.26
CA ASN A 94 10.26 -8.96 4.53
C ASN A 94 10.87 -7.88 5.46
N CYS A 95 10.29 -7.68 6.66
CA CYS A 95 10.86 -6.74 7.63
C CYS A 95 11.96 -7.40 8.47
N GLN A 96 13.24 -7.19 8.13
CA GLN A 96 14.38 -7.75 8.88
C GLN A 96 14.40 -7.46 10.39
N GLN A 97 13.70 -6.41 10.84
CA GLN A 97 13.67 -6.01 12.25
C GLN A 97 12.54 -6.65 13.05
N THR A 98 11.37 -6.82 12.45
CA THR A 98 10.19 -7.35 13.15
C THR A 98 9.80 -8.73 12.65
N LEU A 99 10.42 -9.22 11.58
CA LEU A 99 10.05 -10.42 10.81
C LEU A 99 8.59 -10.45 10.35
N GLN A 100 7.90 -9.32 10.43
CA GLN A 100 6.52 -9.20 10.00
C GLN A 100 6.46 -9.18 8.48
N SER A 101 5.48 -9.92 7.97
CA SER A 101 5.15 -9.99 6.56
C SER A 101 4.46 -8.73 6.08
N VAL A 102 4.50 -8.51 4.76
CA VAL A 102 3.79 -7.42 4.10
C VAL A 102 2.77 -8.04 3.15
N THR A 103 1.53 -7.60 3.26
CA THR A 103 0.44 -7.98 2.36
C THR A 103 0.10 -6.79 1.47
N GLY A 104 -0.02 -7.04 0.18
CA GLY A 104 -0.57 -6.12 -0.79
C GLY A 104 -1.80 -6.72 -1.47
N PHE A 105 -2.77 -5.90 -1.80
CA PHE A 105 -3.85 -6.33 -2.69
C PHE A 105 -4.29 -5.18 -3.58
N LEU A 106 -4.91 -5.54 -4.70
CA LEU A 106 -5.53 -4.61 -5.62
C LEU A 106 -6.83 -5.19 -6.18
N VAL A 107 -7.80 -4.31 -6.41
CA VAL A 107 -9.10 -4.63 -7.00
C VAL A 107 -9.28 -3.76 -8.23
N THR A 108 -9.65 -4.41 -9.32
CA THR A 108 -10.06 -3.75 -10.56
C THR A 108 -11.56 -3.97 -10.75
N PHE A 109 -12.23 -2.96 -11.29
CA PHE A 109 -13.64 -2.98 -11.67
C PHE A 109 -13.75 -2.48 -13.10
N GLU A 110 -14.34 -3.28 -13.99
CA GLU A 110 -14.50 -2.94 -15.41
C GLU A 110 -13.15 -2.53 -16.06
N GLY A 111 -12.09 -3.29 -15.76
CA GLY A 111 -10.74 -3.05 -16.25
C GLY A 111 -9.99 -1.88 -15.58
N SER A 112 -10.64 -1.14 -14.68
CA SER A 112 -10.06 0.03 -14.02
C SER A 112 -9.65 -0.28 -12.57
N LEU A 113 -8.48 0.22 -12.13
CA LEU A 113 -8.04 0.06 -10.75
C LEU A 113 -8.87 0.95 -9.79
N VAL A 114 -9.52 0.33 -8.81
CA VAL A 114 -10.43 1.03 -7.88
C VAL A 114 -9.97 0.98 -6.43
N ILE A 115 -9.37 -0.13 -6.00
CA ILE A 115 -8.88 -0.31 -4.63
C ILE A 115 -7.48 -0.88 -4.71
N TRP A 116 -6.59 -0.37 -3.87
CA TRP A 116 -5.29 -0.98 -3.63
C TRP A 116 -4.84 -0.63 -2.22
N LYS A 117 -4.04 -1.52 -1.63
CA LYS A 117 -3.48 -1.31 -0.30
C LYS A 117 -2.22 -2.13 -0.15
N THR A 118 -1.29 -1.60 0.64
CA THR A 118 -0.18 -2.36 1.18
C THR A 118 -0.17 -2.20 2.69
N ARG A 119 -0.04 -3.30 3.41
CA ARG A 119 -0.11 -3.33 4.86
C ARG A 119 0.93 -4.27 5.42
N LYS A 120 1.64 -3.81 6.45
CA LYS A 120 2.46 -4.67 7.30
C LYS A 120 1.55 -5.46 8.25
N GLN A 121 1.70 -6.77 8.29
CA GLN A 121 0.88 -7.61 9.18
C GLN A 121 1.25 -7.35 10.65
N PRO A 122 0.26 -7.29 11.55
CA PRO A 122 0.50 -6.95 12.96
C PRO A 122 1.22 -8.08 13.72
N THR A 123 1.03 -9.33 13.30
CA THR A 123 1.66 -10.51 13.91
C THR A 123 2.75 -11.05 13.01
N VAL A 124 3.71 -11.73 13.61
CA VAL A 124 4.72 -12.51 12.87
C VAL A 124 4.10 -13.87 12.56
N SER A 125 4.11 -14.25 11.28
CA SER A 125 3.67 -15.56 10.84
C SER A 125 4.83 -16.53 10.76
N ILE A 126 4.54 -17.79 11.07
CA ILE A 126 5.54 -18.84 11.22
C ILE A 126 5.78 -19.56 9.88
N SER A 127 4.85 -19.43 8.92
CA SER A 127 4.97 -19.97 7.56
C SER A 127 4.41 -19.01 6.51
N SER A 128 4.78 -19.20 5.23
CA SER A 128 4.20 -18.44 4.11
C SER A 128 2.69 -18.69 3.97
N ALA A 129 2.25 -19.95 4.12
CA ALA A 129 0.84 -20.32 4.05
C ALA A 129 -0.04 -19.59 5.10
N GLU A 130 0.51 -19.34 6.29
CA GLU A 130 -0.19 -18.58 7.33
C GLU A 130 -0.34 -17.10 6.93
N VAL A 131 0.70 -16.50 6.35
CA VAL A 131 0.68 -15.12 5.86
C VAL A 131 -0.38 -14.95 4.78
N GLU A 132 -0.39 -15.86 3.81
CA GLU A 132 -1.32 -15.90 2.68
C GLU A 132 -2.76 -16.04 3.18
N SER A 133 -3.01 -17.01 4.06
CA SER A 133 -4.34 -17.20 4.66
C SER A 133 -4.82 -15.94 5.41
N LYS A 134 -3.92 -15.29 6.15
CA LYS A 134 -4.24 -14.05 6.86
C LYS A 134 -4.51 -12.88 5.91
N ALA A 135 -3.71 -12.76 4.85
CA ALA A 135 -3.89 -11.76 3.81
C ALA A 135 -5.24 -11.93 3.10
N LEU A 136 -5.60 -13.16 2.74
CA LEU A 136 -6.89 -13.49 2.15
C LEU A 136 -8.06 -13.15 3.07
N CYS A 137 -7.99 -13.44 4.36
CA CYS A 137 -9.05 -13.09 5.32
C CYS A 137 -9.29 -11.58 5.40
N ASP A 138 -8.20 -10.79 5.50
CA ASP A 138 -8.30 -9.33 5.50
C ASP A 138 -8.86 -8.82 4.15
N PHE A 139 -8.37 -9.37 3.04
CA PHE A 139 -8.73 -8.94 1.70
C PHE A 139 -10.18 -9.29 1.33
N THR A 140 -10.63 -10.50 1.63
CA THR A 140 -12.01 -10.96 1.40
C THR A 140 -13.02 -10.09 2.14
N SER A 141 -12.68 -9.60 3.34
CA SER A 141 -13.53 -8.68 4.09
C SER A 141 -13.69 -7.33 3.36
N GLU A 142 -12.60 -6.76 2.84
CA GLU A 142 -12.64 -5.53 2.04
C GLU A 142 -13.37 -5.72 0.70
N LEU A 143 -13.14 -6.86 0.05
CA LEU A 143 -13.78 -7.21 -1.23
C LEU A 143 -15.29 -7.44 -1.06
N ALA A 144 -15.72 -8.10 0.02
CA ALA A 144 -17.12 -8.31 0.34
C ALA A 144 -17.84 -6.97 0.56
N TRP A 145 -17.20 -6.04 1.29
CA TRP A 145 -17.71 -4.68 1.46
C TRP A 145 -17.86 -3.97 0.10
N PHE A 146 -16.83 -4.01 -0.76
CA PHE A 146 -16.88 -3.37 -2.07
C PHE A 146 -17.96 -3.97 -2.97
N HIS A 147 -18.09 -5.30 -2.99
CA HIS A 147 -19.12 -5.99 -3.75
C HIS A 147 -20.54 -5.57 -3.30
N GLN A 148 -20.80 -5.54 -2.00
CA GLN A 148 -22.08 -5.07 -1.44
C GLN A 148 -22.36 -3.61 -1.82
N TRP A 149 -21.34 -2.76 -1.80
CA TRP A 149 -21.46 -1.37 -2.21
C TRP A 149 -21.83 -1.25 -3.71
N CYS A 150 -21.17 -2.01 -4.58
CA CYS A 150 -21.47 -2.06 -6.01
C CYS A 150 -22.92 -2.52 -6.29
N LEU A 151 -23.40 -3.55 -5.58
CA LEU A 151 -24.78 -4.02 -5.68
C LEU A 151 -25.77 -2.93 -5.26
N LYS A 152 -25.52 -2.26 -4.13
CA LYS A 152 -26.38 -1.18 -3.62
C LYS A 152 -26.45 0.01 -4.59
N CYS A 153 -25.34 0.35 -5.23
CA CYS A 153 -25.28 1.42 -6.23
C CYS A 153 -25.78 0.99 -7.62
N SER A 154 -26.24 -0.26 -7.79
CA SER A 154 -26.64 -0.83 -9.10
C SER A 154 -25.56 -0.78 -10.18
N LEU A 155 -24.28 -0.70 -9.77
CA LEU A 155 -23.11 -0.65 -10.64
C LEU A 155 -22.69 -2.04 -11.13
N HIS A 156 -22.97 -3.07 -10.32
CA HIS A 156 -22.73 -4.45 -10.65
C HIS A 156 -24.03 -5.23 -10.40
N LYS A 157 -24.42 -6.09 -11.32
CA LYS A 157 -25.67 -6.89 -11.22
C LYS A 157 -25.40 -8.40 -11.26
N SER A 158 -24.13 -8.80 -11.25
CA SER A 158 -23.77 -10.21 -11.30
C SER A 158 -23.57 -10.75 -9.89
N ASP A 159 -24.30 -11.82 -9.57
CA ASP A 159 -24.16 -12.61 -8.34
C ASP A 159 -23.05 -13.68 -8.48
N LYS A 160 -22.19 -13.54 -9.51
CA LYS A 160 -21.08 -14.45 -9.74
C LYS A 160 -20.04 -14.28 -8.63
N ALA A 161 -19.51 -15.41 -8.18
CA ALA A 161 -18.37 -15.43 -7.26
C ALA A 161 -17.20 -14.62 -7.85
N ILE A 162 -16.60 -13.77 -7.03
CA ILE A 162 -15.42 -12.98 -7.43
C ILE A 162 -14.20 -13.87 -7.28
N THR A 163 -13.44 -14.03 -8.36
CA THR A 163 -12.17 -14.76 -8.34
C THR A 163 -11.08 -13.86 -7.73
N ILE A 164 -10.41 -14.38 -6.71
CA ILE A 164 -9.17 -13.80 -6.16
C ILE A 164 -8.00 -14.55 -6.78
N HIS A 165 -7.08 -13.80 -7.38
CA HIS A 165 -5.83 -14.32 -7.91
C HIS A 165 -4.73 -14.11 -6.86
N GLU A 166 -4.08 -15.20 -6.48
CA GLU A 166 -2.89 -15.20 -5.64
C GLU A 166 -1.70 -15.76 -6.42
N ASP A 167 -0.49 -15.28 -6.13
CA ASP A 167 0.75 -15.65 -6.83
C ASP A 167 1.34 -17.01 -6.37
N ASN A 168 0.54 -17.93 -5.82
CA ASN A 168 1.00 -19.24 -5.30
C ASN A 168 0.40 -20.44 -6.04
#